data_AF-A0A948SGX6-F1
#
_entry.id   AF-A0A948SGX6-F1
#
_cell.length_a   1.000
_cell.length_b   1.000
_cell.length_c   1.000
_cell.angle_alpha   90.00
_cell.angle_beta   90.00
_cell.angle_gamma   90.00
#
_symmetry.space_group_name_H-M   'P 1'
#
loop_
_entity.id
_entity.type
_entity.pdbx_description
1 polymer ?
#
loop_
_entity_poly.entity_id
_entity_poly.type
_entity_poly.pdbx_seq_one_letter_code
_entity_poly.pdbx_strand_id
1 'polypeptide(L)'
;MGSGRSAAKRGATAAVVVALAAIPAGCGGSGPRQDASEPSGDYPVEITKVKFPRRQGLGETSRLQISVRNSGEEKIPNIALTINGFYYRTQQPQVADPARPVWIINLPPANGQTAMVNTWALGSLDPGDTADFVWNLTSVRAGSHRLEYRAAAGLNGKARAVTDSGGVPAGTIPVQVTREPRRSYVLPNGDVVERGE
;
A
#
# COMPACT_ATOMS: atom_id res chain seq x y z
N MET A 1 60.04 -43.65 42.94
CA MET A 1 59.44 -43.71 44.29
C MET A 1 58.83 -42.37 44.63
N GLY A 2 57.61 -42.42 45.17
CA GLY A 2 56.78 -41.39 45.80
C GLY A 2 57.17 -39.91 45.71
N SER A 3 56.31 -39.11 45.10
CA SER A 3 56.00 -37.79 45.67
C SER A 3 54.51 -37.76 46.00
N GLY A 4 54.24 -37.76 47.31
CA GLY A 4 52.93 -37.84 47.93
C GLY A 4 52.18 -36.52 47.91
N ARG A 5 50.86 -36.65 47.98
CA ARG A 5 49.82 -35.64 47.86
C ARG A 5 49.61 -34.81 49.13
N SER A 6 48.95 -33.65 48.90
CA SER A 6 47.94 -32.99 49.76
C SER A 6 48.41 -32.35 51.06
N ALA A 7 47.82 -31.29 51.62
CA ALA A 7 46.76 -30.32 51.30
C ALA A 7 47.05 -29.13 52.30
N ALA A 8 46.52 -27.91 52.24
CA ALA A 8 45.12 -27.51 52.27
C ALA A 8 45.02 -25.98 52.49
N LYS A 9 43.99 -25.36 51.89
CA LYS A 9 43.21 -24.18 52.33
C LYS A 9 43.88 -22.79 52.37
N ARG A 10 43.32 -21.85 51.58
CA ARG A 10 42.41 -20.74 52.02
C ARG A 10 42.27 -19.71 50.89
N GLY A 11 41.08 -19.13 50.74
CA GLY A 11 40.92 -17.84 50.05
C GLY A 11 39.81 -17.82 49.01
N ALA A 12 38.64 -17.32 49.41
CA ALA A 12 37.46 -17.16 48.59
C ALA A 12 37.57 -15.98 47.61
N THR A 13 37.13 -16.19 46.37
CA THR A 13 36.57 -15.12 45.54
C THR A 13 35.44 -15.69 44.68
N ALA A 14 34.20 -15.39 45.06
CA ALA A 14 33.01 -15.73 44.29
C ALA A 14 32.95 -14.82 43.06
N ALA A 15 33.18 -15.38 41.86
CA ALA A 15 32.91 -14.71 40.60
C ALA A 15 31.46 -14.99 40.20
N VAL A 16 30.55 -14.07 40.51
CA VAL A 16 29.18 -14.08 39.97
C VAL A 16 29.27 -13.64 38.50
N VAL A 17 29.19 -14.61 37.59
CA VAL A 17 29.01 -14.35 36.15
C VAL A 17 27.54 -14.02 35.94
N VAL A 18 27.21 -12.72 35.86
CA VAL A 18 25.90 -12.29 35.35
C VAL A 18 25.96 -12.39 33.83
N ALA A 19 25.44 -13.49 33.29
CA ALA A 19 25.14 -13.60 31.87
C ALA A 19 23.95 -12.69 31.55
N LEU A 20 24.21 -11.50 30.97
CA LEU A 20 23.16 -10.71 30.33
C LEU A 20 22.68 -11.49 29.09
N ALA A 21 21.55 -12.18 29.23
CA ALA A 21 20.79 -12.67 28.09
C ALA A 21 20.24 -11.47 27.33
N ALA A 22 20.90 -11.11 26.22
CA ALA A 22 20.35 -10.17 25.26
C ALA A 22 19.14 -10.84 24.60
N ILE A 23 17.94 -10.52 25.08
CA ILE A 23 16.70 -10.83 24.38
C ILE A 23 16.67 -9.89 23.17
N PRO A 24 16.75 -10.40 21.92
CA PRO A 24 16.44 -9.56 20.78
C PRO A 24 14.95 -9.21 20.87
N ALA A 25 14.64 -8.08 21.50
CA ALA A 25 13.37 -7.39 21.31
C ALA A 25 13.35 -6.85 19.87
N GLY A 26 13.19 -7.76 18.91
CA GLY A 26 12.78 -7.37 17.58
C GLY A 26 11.44 -6.66 17.70
N CYS A 27 11.29 -5.52 17.03
CA CYS A 27 10.00 -4.88 16.80
C CYS A 27 9.12 -5.81 15.94
N GLY A 28 8.51 -6.80 16.59
CA GLY A 28 7.65 -7.83 16.02
C GLY A 28 6.87 -8.43 17.18
N GLY A 29 6.00 -7.60 17.75
CA GLY A 29 5.40 -7.81 19.07
C GLY A 29 4.64 -9.12 19.23
N SER A 30 4.61 -9.60 20.48
CA SER A 30 3.91 -10.78 20.99
C SER A 30 2.38 -10.66 21.01
N GLY A 31 1.82 -9.81 20.13
CA GLY A 31 0.37 -9.61 20.00
C GLY A 31 -0.28 -10.68 19.13
N PRO A 32 -1.63 -10.80 19.16
CA PRO A 32 -2.36 -11.66 18.23
C PRO A 32 -1.96 -11.34 16.78
N ARG A 33 -1.88 -12.38 15.93
CA ARG A 33 -1.62 -12.18 14.50
C ARG A 33 -2.67 -11.22 13.91
N GLN A 34 -2.23 -10.30 13.04
CA GLN A 34 -3.11 -9.30 12.41
C GLN A 34 -4.25 -9.91 11.58
N ASP A 35 -4.12 -11.17 11.19
CA ASP A 35 -5.10 -11.93 10.42
C ASP A 35 -6.05 -12.78 11.28
N ALA A 36 -5.88 -12.82 12.61
CA ALA A 36 -6.58 -13.76 13.48
C ALA A 36 -8.10 -13.60 13.45
N SER A 37 -8.60 -12.37 13.24
CA SER A 37 -10.03 -12.05 13.24
C SER A 37 -10.63 -11.80 11.85
N GLU A 38 -9.86 -11.97 10.77
CA GLU A 38 -10.41 -11.79 9.40
C GLU A 38 -11.29 -12.99 9.02
N PRO A 39 -12.56 -12.76 8.63
CA PRO A 39 -13.42 -13.82 8.09
C PRO A 39 -12.80 -14.48 6.87
N SER A 40 -13.04 -15.78 6.70
CA SER A 40 -12.60 -16.54 5.51
C SER A 40 -13.77 -16.70 4.56
N GLY A 41 -13.56 -16.47 3.26
CA GLY A 41 -14.61 -16.66 2.26
C GLY A 41 -14.24 -16.08 0.90
N ASP A 42 -14.96 -16.51 -0.13
CA ASP A 42 -14.96 -15.88 -1.45
C ASP A 42 -16.18 -14.96 -1.55
N TYR A 43 -15.93 -13.69 -1.80
CA TYR A 43 -16.95 -12.65 -1.89
C TYR A 43 -17.05 -12.16 -3.34
N PRO A 44 -18.18 -12.38 -4.02
CA PRO A 44 -18.39 -11.86 -5.37
C PRO A 44 -18.33 -10.33 -5.41
N VAL A 45 -17.49 -9.79 -6.30
CA VAL A 45 -17.41 -8.35 -6.55
C VAL A 45 -17.31 -8.05 -8.04
N GLU A 46 -17.76 -6.85 -8.37
CA GLU A 46 -17.73 -6.31 -9.72
C GLU A 46 -16.97 -4.97 -9.72
N ILE A 47 -16.03 -4.79 -10.65
CA ILE A 47 -15.44 -3.48 -10.91
C ILE A 47 -16.36 -2.73 -11.88
N THR A 48 -17.22 -1.88 -11.35
CA THR A 48 -18.28 -1.22 -12.12
C THR A 48 -17.81 0.05 -12.83
N LYS A 49 -16.71 0.65 -12.38
CA LYS A 49 -16.15 1.87 -13.00
C LYS A 49 -14.65 1.95 -12.83
N VAL A 50 -13.98 2.39 -13.89
CA VAL A 50 -12.58 2.80 -13.88
C VAL A 50 -12.45 4.08 -14.69
N LYS A 51 -12.16 5.19 -14.02
CA LYS A 51 -12.01 6.52 -14.64
C LYS A 51 -10.67 7.12 -14.27
N PHE A 52 -9.81 7.28 -15.26
CA PHE A 52 -8.55 8.02 -15.15
C PHE A 52 -8.16 8.56 -16.54
N PRO A 53 -7.73 9.83 -16.66
CA PRO A 53 -7.27 10.36 -17.94
C PRO A 53 -6.08 9.54 -18.47
N ARG A 54 -6.25 8.88 -19.62
CA ARG A 54 -5.19 8.06 -20.24
C ARG A 54 -4.09 8.89 -20.91
N ARG A 55 -4.34 10.18 -21.14
CA ARG A 55 -3.35 11.16 -21.60
C ARG A 55 -3.33 12.30 -20.60
N GLN A 56 -2.16 12.64 -20.10
CA GLN A 56 -1.94 13.66 -19.06
C GLN A 56 -0.74 14.52 -19.45
N GLY A 57 -0.77 15.80 -19.12
CA GLY A 57 0.42 16.67 -19.15
C GLY A 57 1.38 16.35 -18.01
N LEU A 58 2.61 16.87 -18.08
CA LEU A 58 3.51 16.85 -16.93
C LEU A 58 3.04 17.90 -15.91
N GLY A 59 2.99 17.55 -14.63
CA GLY A 59 2.48 18.40 -13.55
C GLY A 59 0.96 18.50 -13.50
N GLU A 60 0.24 17.71 -14.29
CA GLU A 60 -1.21 17.70 -14.31
C GLU A 60 -1.77 16.99 -13.09
N THR A 61 -2.74 17.62 -12.44
CA THR A 61 -3.54 17.02 -11.38
C THR A 61 -4.79 16.37 -11.96
N SER A 62 -4.96 15.06 -11.72
CA SER A 62 -6.02 14.23 -12.26
C SER A 62 -6.70 13.41 -11.16
N ARG A 63 -8.00 13.16 -11.33
CA ARG A 63 -8.76 12.27 -10.47
C ARG A 63 -8.75 10.85 -11.03
N LEU A 64 -8.25 9.89 -10.25
CA LEU A 64 -8.43 8.46 -10.47
C LEU A 64 -9.63 7.99 -9.63
N GLN A 65 -10.61 7.33 -10.25
CA GLN A 65 -11.73 6.67 -9.57
C GLN A 65 -11.84 5.22 -10.01
N ILE A 66 -11.94 4.32 -9.04
CA ILE A 66 -12.27 2.91 -9.26
C ILE A 66 -13.45 2.58 -8.33
N SER A 67 -14.58 2.17 -8.91
CA SER A 67 -15.78 1.78 -8.17
C SER A 67 -15.86 0.26 -8.12
N VAL A 68 -16.06 -0.28 -6.92
CA VAL A 68 -16.17 -1.72 -6.68
C VAL A 68 -17.51 -2.01 -6.01
N ARG A 69 -18.32 -2.85 -6.63
CA ARG A 69 -19.63 -3.26 -6.13
C ARG A 69 -19.53 -4.64 -5.49
N ASN A 70 -20.21 -4.83 -4.36
CA ASN A 70 -20.50 -6.15 -3.85
C ASN A 70 -21.63 -6.77 -4.69
N SER A 71 -21.30 -7.74 -5.56
CA SER A 71 -22.28 -8.43 -6.40
C SER A 71 -22.87 -9.67 -5.73
N GLY A 72 -22.35 -10.05 -4.56
CA GLY A 72 -22.82 -11.21 -3.79
C GLY A 72 -23.97 -10.88 -2.84
N GLU A 73 -24.36 -11.91 -2.08
CA GLU A 73 -25.44 -11.86 -1.08
C GLU A 73 -24.94 -11.63 0.35
N GLU A 74 -23.63 -11.75 0.57
CA GLU A 74 -22.98 -11.59 1.89
C GLU A 74 -22.30 -10.24 2.02
N LYS A 75 -22.31 -9.68 3.24
CA LYS A 75 -21.55 -8.45 3.55
C LYS A 75 -20.05 -8.74 3.45
N ILE A 76 -19.34 -7.95 2.64
CA ILE A 76 -17.88 -7.99 2.57
C ILE A 76 -17.33 -7.39 3.87
N PRO A 77 -16.39 -8.06 4.57
CA PRO A 77 -15.91 -7.59 5.85
C PRO A 77 -15.00 -6.37 5.73
N ASN A 78 -14.14 -6.31 4.70
CA ASN A 78 -13.29 -5.15 4.45
C ASN A 78 -12.90 -5.01 2.97
N ILE A 79 -13.64 -4.20 2.20
CA ILE A 79 -13.33 -3.97 0.79
C ILE A 79 -12.05 -3.16 0.67
N ALA A 80 -11.10 -3.70 -0.10
CA ALA A 80 -9.80 -3.08 -0.32
C ALA A 80 -9.42 -3.07 -1.80
N LEU A 81 -8.65 -2.07 -2.19
CA LEU A 81 -8.05 -1.98 -3.51
C LEU A 81 -6.54 -1.81 -3.39
N THR A 82 -5.79 -2.68 -4.04
CA THR A 82 -4.35 -2.50 -4.25
C THR A 82 -4.13 -1.82 -5.60
N ILE A 83 -3.26 -0.81 -5.67
CA ILE A 83 -2.81 -0.22 -6.94
C ILE A 83 -1.28 -0.13 -7.03
N ASN A 84 -0.72 -0.68 -8.09
CA ASN A 84 0.71 -0.61 -8.39
C ASN A 84 0.95 0.37 -9.54
N GLY A 85 2.13 1.00 -9.55
CA GLY A 85 2.56 1.90 -10.63
C GLY A 85 2.60 3.39 -10.25
N PHE A 86 2.20 3.77 -9.04
CA PHE A 86 2.41 5.16 -8.55
C PHE A 86 3.88 5.53 -8.39
N TYR A 87 4.76 4.54 -8.20
CA TYR A 87 6.18 4.72 -8.03
C TYR A 87 6.96 3.85 -9.02
N TYR A 88 8.16 4.30 -9.37
CA TYR A 88 9.20 3.52 -10.03
C TYR A 88 10.42 3.43 -9.12
N ARG A 89 11.28 2.44 -9.36
CA ARG A 89 12.56 2.29 -8.65
C ARG A 89 13.68 2.93 -9.48
N THR A 90 14.41 3.88 -8.90
CA THR A 90 15.60 4.45 -9.55
C THR A 90 16.80 3.49 -9.47
N GLN A 91 17.68 3.56 -10.48
CA GLN A 91 18.95 2.84 -10.50
C GLN A 91 20.12 3.71 -10.02
N GLN A 92 19.86 4.95 -9.59
CA GLN A 92 20.89 5.84 -9.08
C GLN A 92 21.55 5.22 -7.83
N PRO A 93 22.89 5.06 -7.83
CA PRO A 93 23.59 4.48 -6.69
C PRO A 93 23.51 5.38 -5.45
N GLN A 94 23.67 4.77 -4.27
CA GLN A 94 23.79 5.47 -2.98
C GLN A 94 22.61 6.34 -2.56
N VAL A 95 21.41 6.09 -3.08
CA VAL A 95 20.17 6.69 -2.55
C VAL A 95 19.67 5.91 -1.34
N ALA A 96 19.23 6.60 -0.29
CA ALA A 96 18.71 5.96 0.93
C ALA A 96 17.40 5.19 0.67
N ASP A 97 16.50 5.77 -0.14
CA ASP A 97 15.31 5.13 -0.68
C ASP A 97 15.35 5.26 -2.20
N PRO A 98 15.20 4.17 -2.98
CA PRO A 98 15.13 4.21 -4.44
C PRO A 98 13.72 4.38 -5.01
N ALA A 99 12.66 4.38 -4.21
CA ALA A 99 11.31 4.65 -4.70
C ALA A 99 11.17 6.12 -5.14
N ARG A 100 10.66 6.34 -6.35
CA ARG A 100 10.45 7.67 -6.94
C ARG A 100 9.06 7.75 -7.54
N PRO A 101 8.35 8.88 -7.42
CA PRO A 101 6.99 8.99 -7.92
C PRO A 101 6.93 9.02 -9.45
N VAL A 102 5.96 8.30 -10.01
CA VAL A 102 5.38 8.60 -11.33
C VAL A 102 4.21 9.57 -11.15
N TRP A 103 3.41 9.33 -10.10
CA TRP A 103 2.36 10.22 -9.62
C TRP A 103 2.57 10.55 -8.14
N ILE A 104 2.38 11.81 -7.77
CA ILE A 104 2.26 12.25 -6.38
C ILE A 104 0.80 12.05 -5.96
N ILE A 105 0.58 11.46 -4.79
CA ILE A 105 -0.75 11.37 -4.20
C ILE A 105 -1.01 12.64 -3.40
N ASN A 106 -1.84 13.53 -3.94
CA ASN A 106 -2.26 14.73 -3.21
C ASN A 106 -3.32 14.39 -2.17
N LEU A 107 -4.28 13.55 -2.56
CA LEU A 107 -5.33 13.03 -1.68
C LEU A 107 -5.55 11.53 -1.96
N PRO A 108 -5.47 10.65 -0.96
CA PRO A 108 -5.88 9.25 -1.08
C PRO A 108 -7.41 9.11 -0.97
N PRO A 109 -7.97 7.91 -1.19
CA PRO A 109 -9.36 7.60 -0.86
C PRO A 109 -9.67 7.98 0.58
N ALA A 110 -10.78 8.68 0.77
CA ALA A 110 -11.24 9.12 2.09
C ALA A 110 -11.40 7.91 3.01
N ASN A 111 -10.88 8.01 4.23
CA ASN A 111 -10.89 6.93 5.23
C ASN A 111 -10.25 5.61 4.77
N GLY A 112 -9.50 5.64 3.67
CA GLY A 112 -9.00 4.43 3.01
C GLY A 112 -7.58 4.02 3.36
N GLN A 113 -6.87 4.79 4.18
CA GLN A 113 -5.43 4.55 4.41
C GLN A 113 -5.20 3.27 5.22
N THR A 114 -4.20 2.50 4.80
CA THR A 114 -3.71 1.33 5.55
C THR A 114 -2.22 1.48 5.84
N ALA A 115 -1.65 0.54 6.59
CA ALA A 115 -0.20 0.46 6.76
C ALA A 115 0.55 0.07 5.46
N MET A 116 -0.16 -0.41 4.43
CA MET A 116 0.41 -0.73 3.12
C MET A 116 0.41 0.51 2.22
N VAL A 117 1.55 0.80 1.61
CA VAL A 117 1.76 2.00 0.78
C VAL A 117 0.92 2.03 -0.51
N ASN A 118 0.39 0.87 -0.92
CA ASN A 118 -0.29 0.66 -2.18
C ASN A 118 -1.66 -0.02 -2.04
N THR A 119 -2.17 -0.19 -0.81
CA THR A 119 -3.48 -0.80 -0.57
C THR A 119 -4.32 0.15 0.28
N TRP A 120 -5.54 0.40 -0.17
CA TRP A 120 -6.52 1.22 0.52
C TRP A 120 -7.73 0.38 0.86
N ALA A 121 -8.32 0.56 2.04
CA ALA A 121 -9.44 -0.24 2.52
C ALA A 121 -10.53 0.65 3.09
N LEU A 122 -11.77 0.47 2.64
CA LEU A 122 -12.90 1.34 2.99
C LEU A 122 -13.84 0.72 4.03
N GLY A 123 -13.46 -0.42 4.62
CA GLY A 123 -14.26 -1.11 5.62
C GLY A 123 -15.30 -2.05 5.00
N SER A 124 -16.32 -2.41 5.77
CA SER A 124 -17.32 -3.36 5.31
C SER A 124 -18.18 -2.80 4.18
N LEU A 125 -18.63 -3.66 3.26
CA LEU A 125 -19.50 -3.29 2.15
C LEU A 125 -20.71 -4.23 2.08
N ASP A 126 -21.91 -3.66 2.20
CA ASP A 126 -23.15 -4.44 2.17
C ASP A 126 -23.46 -5.02 0.78
N PRO A 127 -24.26 -6.10 0.70
CA PRO A 127 -24.70 -6.68 -0.57
C PRO A 127 -25.35 -5.62 -1.48
N GLY A 128 -24.91 -5.57 -2.74
CA GLY A 128 -25.43 -4.62 -3.73
C GLY A 128 -24.83 -3.22 -3.69
N ASP A 129 -24.19 -2.82 -2.58
CA ASP A 129 -23.56 -1.51 -2.41
C ASP A 129 -22.25 -1.38 -3.20
N THR A 130 -21.86 -0.14 -3.47
CA THR A 130 -20.65 0.21 -4.21
C THR A 130 -19.73 1.10 -3.38
N ALA A 131 -18.46 0.72 -3.31
CA ALA A 131 -17.39 1.51 -2.72
C ALA A 131 -16.62 2.27 -3.80
N ASP A 132 -16.43 3.57 -3.61
CA ASP A 132 -15.68 4.46 -4.50
C ASP A 132 -14.29 4.73 -3.96
N PHE A 133 -13.27 4.16 -4.61
CA PHE A 133 -11.88 4.51 -4.33
C PHE A 133 -11.47 5.67 -5.23
N VAL A 134 -11.19 6.83 -4.63
CA VAL A 134 -10.89 8.07 -5.35
C VAL A 134 -9.56 8.65 -4.90
N TRP A 135 -8.63 8.82 -5.84
CA TRP A 135 -7.36 9.53 -5.61
C TRP A 135 -7.34 10.84 -6.37
N ASN A 136 -6.66 11.83 -5.79
CA ASN A 136 -6.20 13.02 -6.49
C ASN A 136 -4.69 12.90 -6.69
N LEU A 137 -4.25 12.89 -7.95
CA LEU A 137 -2.89 12.52 -8.34
C LEU A 137 -2.26 13.60 -9.24
N THR A 138 -1.02 14.00 -8.97
CA THR A 138 -0.23 14.84 -9.89
C THR A 138 0.81 14.03 -10.64
N SER A 139 0.79 14.06 -11.97
CA SER A 139 1.79 13.38 -12.81
C SER A 139 3.14 14.10 -12.76
N VAL A 140 4.24 13.40 -12.46
CA VAL A 140 5.58 14.01 -12.33
C VAL A 140 6.66 13.34 -13.17
N ARG A 141 6.28 12.33 -13.95
CA ARG A 141 7.20 11.64 -14.86
C ARG A 141 6.56 11.41 -16.22
N ALA A 142 7.11 12.07 -17.25
CA ALA A 142 6.71 11.82 -18.63
C ALA A 142 7.03 10.39 -19.09
N GLY A 143 6.28 9.89 -20.06
CA GLY A 143 6.44 8.56 -20.63
C GLY A 143 5.15 7.73 -20.60
N SER A 144 5.25 6.51 -21.12
CA SER A 144 4.18 5.52 -21.05
C SER A 144 4.29 4.74 -19.74
N HIS A 145 3.21 4.71 -18.98
CA HIS A 145 3.12 4.07 -17.67
C HIS A 145 1.88 3.17 -17.62
N ARG A 146 1.84 2.30 -16.62
CA ARG A 146 0.69 1.41 -16.37
C ARG A 146 0.37 1.43 -14.89
N LEU A 147 -0.90 1.58 -14.56
CA LEU A 147 -1.41 1.32 -13.22
C LEU A 147 -2.09 -0.04 -13.22
N GLU A 148 -1.71 -0.91 -12.29
CA GLU A 148 -2.34 -2.22 -12.12
C GLU A 148 -3.14 -2.20 -10.83
N TYR A 149 -4.42 -2.53 -10.90
CA TYR A 149 -5.31 -2.53 -9.73
C TYR A 149 -5.90 -3.92 -9.49
N ARG A 150 -6.18 -4.22 -8.23
CA ARG A 150 -6.81 -5.46 -7.79
C ARG A 150 -7.69 -5.21 -6.56
N ALA A 151 -8.92 -5.68 -6.59
CA ALA A 151 -9.80 -5.67 -5.42
C ALA A 151 -9.59 -6.90 -4.53
N ALA A 152 -9.86 -6.72 -3.24
CA ALA A 152 -9.82 -7.75 -2.20
C ALA A 152 -10.96 -7.52 -1.20
N ALA A 153 -11.46 -8.60 -0.58
CA ALA A 153 -12.53 -8.55 0.42
C ALA A 153 -11.98 -8.49 1.86
N GLY A 154 -10.66 -8.46 2.01
CA GLY A 154 -9.92 -8.37 3.26
C GLY A 154 -8.46 -7.99 3.00
N LEU A 155 -7.69 -7.74 4.06
CA LEU A 155 -6.31 -7.25 3.98
C LEU A 155 -5.27 -8.37 4.08
N ASN A 156 -5.62 -9.50 4.70
CA ASN A 156 -4.69 -10.59 4.97
C ASN A 156 -4.93 -11.82 4.08
N GLY A 157 -5.93 -11.76 3.19
CA GLY A 157 -6.16 -12.77 2.15
C GLY A 157 -7.04 -13.95 2.58
N LYS A 158 -7.67 -13.89 3.76
CA LYS A 158 -8.68 -14.88 4.17
C LYS A 158 -10.03 -14.58 3.51
N ALA A 159 -10.43 -13.32 3.50
CA ALA A 159 -11.55 -12.83 2.71
C ALA A 159 -11.04 -12.45 1.31
N ARG A 160 -11.40 -13.26 0.31
CA ARG A 160 -10.99 -13.07 -1.08
C ARG A 160 -12.13 -12.43 -1.86
N ALA A 161 -11.80 -11.44 -2.68
CA ALA A 161 -12.74 -10.92 -3.66
C ALA A 161 -12.61 -11.75 -4.94
N VAL A 162 -13.73 -12.17 -5.51
CA VAL A 162 -13.79 -12.96 -6.75
C VAL A 162 -14.76 -12.33 -7.73
N THR A 163 -14.52 -12.47 -9.04
CA THR A 163 -15.51 -12.15 -10.07
C THR A 163 -16.58 -13.23 -10.10
N ASP A 164 -17.70 -13.00 -10.80
CA ASP A 164 -18.75 -14.02 -11.00
C ASP A 164 -18.22 -15.30 -11.69
N SER A 165 -17.12 -15.18 -12.44
CA SER A 165 -16.40 -16.31 -13.06
C SER A 165 -15.36 -16.98 -12.15
N GLY A 166 -15.24 -16.57 -10.89
CA GLY A 166 -14.27 -17.10 -9.91
C GLY A 166 -12.85 -16.55 -10.04
N GLY A 167 -12.62 -15.56 -10.91
CA GLY A 167 -11.32 -14.93 -11.12
C GLY A 167 -11.02 -13.82 -10.11
N VAL A 168 -9.79 -13.30 -10.14
CA VAL A 168 -9.42 -12.14 -9.33
C VAL A 168 -9.93 -10.86 -10.01
N PRO A 169 -10.73 -10.00 -9.33
CA PRO A 169 -11.21 -8.73 -9.85
C PRO A 169 -10.06 -7.72 -9.95
N ALA A 170 -9.50 -7.58 -11.15
CA ALA A 170 -8.30 -6.79 -11.41
C ALA A 170 -8.30 -6.15 -12.81
N GLY A 171 -7.36 -5.25 -13.06
CA GLY A 171 -7.13 -4.72 -14.39
C GLY A 171 -5.93 -3.79 -14.49
N THR A 172 -5.75 -3.23 -15.69
CA THR A 172 -4.63 -2.34 -16.00
C THR A 172 -5.09 -1.08 -16.72
N ILE A 173 -4.57 0.06 -16.29
CA ILE A 173 -4.81 1.37 -16.89
C ILE A 173 -3.51 1.83 -17.56
N PRO A 174 -3.41 1.78 -18.90
CA PRO A 174 -2.29 2.41 -19.61
C PRO A 174 -2.46 3.94 -19.60
N VAL A 175 -1.39 4.66 -19.29
CA VAL A 175 -1.39 6.12 -19.22
C VAL A 175 -0.16 6.66 -19.93
N GLN A 176 -0.37 7.65 -20.80
CA GLN A 176 0.69 8.43 -21.41
C GLN A 176 0.78 9.79 -20.73
N VAL A 177 1.91 10.07 -20.10
CA VAL A 177 2.25 11.40 -19.58
C VAL A 177 3.12 12.10 -20.61
N THR A 178 2.66 13.22 -21.17
CA THR A 178 3.43 14.02 -22.13
C THR A 178 4.50 14.83 -21.40
N ARG A 179 5.47 15.38 -22.14
CA ARG A 179 6.46 16.32 -21.57
C ARG A 179 5.95 17.74 -21.50
N GLU A 180 4.78 18.02 -22.07
CA GLU A 180 4.20 19.35 -22.07
C GLU A 180 3.69 19.67 -20.67
N PRO A 181 4.24 20.69 -20.01
CA PRO A 181 3.66 21.20 -18.78
C PRO A 181 2.28 21.78 -19.10
N ARG A 182 1.33 21.65 -18.18
CA ARG A 182 0.10 22.45 -18.29
C ARG A 182 0.48 23.93 -18.33
N ARG A 183 0.03 24.64 -19.36
CA ARG A 183 0.23 26.09 -19.48
C ARG A 183 -0.74 26.77 -18.53
N SER A 184 -0.29 27.03 -17.31
CA SER A 184 -0.95 27.92 -16.37
C SER A 184 -0.35 29.32 -16.49
N TYR A 185 -1.20 30.34 -16.42
CA TYR A 185 -0.78 31.74 -16.38
C TYR A 185 -1.40 32.39 -15.15
N VAL A 186 -0.61 33.19 -14.45
CA VAL A 186 -1.10 34.05 -13.37
C VAL A 186 -1.61 35.33 -14.02
N LEU A 187 -2.88 35.62 -13.85
CA LEU A 187 -3.50 36.86 -14.26
C LEU A 187 -3.03 38.01 -13.33
N PRO A 188 -3.10 39.28 -13.77
CA PRO A 188 -2.69 40.42 -12.94
C PRO A 188 -3.45 40.56 -11.61
N ASN A 189 -4.62 39.94 -11.48
CA ASN A 189 -5.42 39.90 -10.25
C ASN A 189 -5.01 38.77 -9.28
N GLY A 190 -3.98 37.99 -9.62
CA GLY A 190 -3.48 36.87 -8.82
C GLY A 190 -4.14 35.52 -9.13
N ASP A 191 -5.14 35.48 -10.01
CA ASP A 191 -5.81 34.23 -10.37
C ASP A 191 -4.92 33.38 -11.28
N VAL A 192 -4.90 32.07 -11.05
CA VAL A 192 -4.23 31.12 -11.95
C VAL A 192 -5.26 30.56 -12.92
N VAL A 193 -5.02 30.75 -14.22
CA VAL A 193 -5.87 30.18 -15.28
C VAL A 193 -5.11 29.09 -16.02
N GLU A 194 -5.72 27.92 -16.15
CA GLU A 194 -5.24 26.82 -16.99
C GLU A 194 -5.89 26.90 -18.38
N ARG A 195 -5.11 26.80 -19.47
CA ARG A 195 -5.68 26.82 -20.82
C ARG A 195 -6.20 25.42 -21.20
N GLY A 196 -7.52 25.24 -21.34
CA GLY A 196 -8.11 23.98 -21.80
C GLY A 196 -9.61 23.75 -21.55
N GLU A 197 -10.37 24.74 -21.09
CA GLU A 197 -11.84 24.72 -21.04
C GLU A 197 -12.44 25.84 -21.91
#